data_AF-A0A4Z1SWP7-F1
#
_entry.id   AF-A0A4Z1SWP7-F1
#
_cell.length_a   1.000
_cell.length_b   1.000
_cell.length_c   1.000
_cell.angle_alpha   90.00
_cell.angle_beta   90.00
_cell.angle_gamma   90.00
#
_symmetry.space_group_name_H-M   'P 1'
#
loop_
_entity.id
_entity.type
_entity.pdbx_description
1 polymer ?
#
loop_
_entity_poly.entity_id
_entity_poly.type
_entity_poly.pdbx_seq_one_letter_code
_entity_poly.pdbx_strand_id
1 'polypeptide(L)'
;MHLSLDHPNIIRCIRGEENDLDSTYVLVMDLCCGDLREEMNRRKNAGRPYTDREVWRVIREVAAALAYLHEKRLVHRDLKPDNVFLSSDGRCVLGDFGVAKVLEDSSQMGTYAGTKPYMAPEIHREERYGKSVDVWALGVVAYEMCTGRLPFRNVAAVLNETSAPHLEGRPSELAALISRMLSKDPKDRPAAREVLEEAERHQ
;
A
#
# COMPACT_ATOMS: atom_id res chain seq x y z
N MET A 1 -16.66 -16.07 -1.63
CA MET A 1 -17.00 -15.00 -0.67
C MET A 1 -17.15 -13.70 -1.47
N HIS A 2 -18.37 -13.24 -1.73
CA HIS A 2 -18.62 -11.98 -2.44
C HIS A 2 -18.43 -10.81 -1.46
N LEU A 3 -17.18 -10.38 -1.25
CA LEU A 3 -16.92 -9.10 -0.61
C LEU A 3 -17.25 -8.00 -1.63
N SER A 4 -18.45 -7.44 -1.54
CA SER A 4 -18.81 -6.25 -2.32
C SER A 4 -18.09 -5.05 -1.71
N LEU A 5 -16.91 -4.73 -2.24
CA LEU A 5 -16.16 -3.53 -1.89
C LEU A 5 -16.61 -2.41 -2.84
N ASP A 6 -17.10 -1.30 -2.27
CA ASP A 6 -17.54 -0.12 -3.00
C ASP A 6 -16.85 1.10 -2.40
N HIS A 7 -15.79 1.56 -3.08
CA HIS A 7 -15.01 2.73 -2.67
C HIS A 7 -14.30 3.31 -3.89
N PRO A 8 -14.23 4.66 -4.05
CA PRO A 8 -13.64 5.29 -5.24
C PRO A 8 -12.16 4.96 -5.49
N ASN A 9 -11.43 4.55 -4.45
CA ASN A 9 -10.02 4.14 -4.54
C ASN A 9 -9.81 2.63 -4.40
N ILE A 10 -10.86 1.81 -4.59
CA ILE A 10 -10.75 0.35 -4.65
C ILE A 10 -11.21 -0.11 -6.02
N ILE A 11 -10.46 -1.04 -6.62
CA ILE A 11 -10.80 -1.55 -7.93
C ILE A 11 -12.13 -2.27 -7.86
N ARG A 12 -13.06 -1.84 -8.72
CA ARG A 12 -14.39 -2.43 -8.76
C ARG A 12 -14.33 -3.76 -9.49
N CYS A 13 -14.68 -4.83 -8.79
CA CYS A 13 -14.97 -6.12 -9.42
C CYS A 13 -16.38 -6.07 -9.98
N ILE A 14 -16.50 -6.14 -11.31
CA ILE A 14 -17.78 -6.10 -12.03
C ILE A 14 -18.43 -7.48 -11.97
N ARG A 15 -17.64 -8.54 -12.16
CA ARG A 15 -18.11 -9.92 -12.21
C ARG A 15 -16.98 -10.89 -11.93
N GLY A 16 -17.28 -11.98 -11.23
CA GLY A 16 -16.42 -13.17 -11.16
C GLY A 16 -17.17 -14.35 -11.73
N GLU A 17 -16.57 -15.11 -12.64
CA GLU A 17 -17.14 -16.33 -13.21
C GLU A 17 -16.13 -17.46 -13.14
N GLU A 18 -16.62 -18.68 -12.92
CA GLU A 18 -15.82 -19.89 -13.10
C GLU A 18 -16.09 -20.43 -14.50
N ASN A 19 -15.03 -20.79 -15.21
CA ASN A 19 -15.13 -21.51 -16.46
C ASN A 19 -15.25 -23.00 -16.14
N ASP A 20 -16.46 -23.54 -16.29
CA ASP A 20 -16.80 -24.94 -15.97
C ASP A 20 -15.96 -25.97 -16.73
N LEU A 21 -15.31 -25.58 -17.84
CA LEU A 21 -14.55 -26.49 -18.70
C LEU A 21 -13.11 -26.73 -18.23
N ASP A 22 -12.50 -25.77 -17.52
CA ASP A 22 -11.09 -25.84 -17.13
C ASP A 22 -10.82 -25.35 -15.69
N SER A 23 -11.87 -25.10 -14.90
CA SER A 23 -11.78 -24.56 -13.54
C SER A 23 -11.02 -23.22 -13.45
N THR A 24 -11.00 -22.45 -14.54
CA THR A 24 -10.42 -21.10 -14.54
C THR A 24 -11.40 -20.10 -13.95
N TYR A 25 -10.97 -19.35 -12.94
CA TYR A 25 -11.73 -18.20 -12.45
C TYR A 25 -11.37 -16.94 -13.22
N VAL A 26 -12.38 -16.30 -13.83
CA VAL A 26 -12.26 -15.05 -14.56
C VAL A 26 -12.85 -13.91 -13.73
N LEU A 27 -12.02 -12.92 -13.40
CA LEU A 27 -12.44 -11.69 -12.75
C LEU A 27 -12.49 -10.56 -13.78
N VAL A 28 -13.67 -9.96 -13.94
CA VAL A 28 -13.90 -8.78 -14.78
C VAL A 28 -13.92 -7.56 -13.87
N MET A 29 -13.05 -6.60 -14.15
CA MET A 29 -12.80 -5.42 -13.30
C MET A 29 -12.80 -4.14 -14.14
N ASP A 30 -12.83 -2.99 -13.49
CA ASP A 30 -12.67 -1.71 -14.19
C ASP A 30 -11.31 -1.63 -14.92
N LEU A 31 -11.33 -1.15 -16.16
CA LEU A 31 -10.11 -0.98 -16.96
C LEU A 31 -9.35 0.27 -16.46
N CYS A 32 -8.09 0.06 -16.08
CA CYS A 32 -7.17 1.10 -15.65
C CYS A 32 -6.13 1.39 -16.76
N CYS A 33 -5.51 2.58 -16.71
CA CYS A 33 -4.52 3.02 -17.69
C CYS A 33 -3.11 2.44 -17.49
N GLY A 34 -2.93 1.63 -16.45
CA GLY A 34 -1.66 1.08 -15.99
C GLY A 34 -1.61 1.08 -14.47
N ASP A 35 -0.43 0.86 -13.92
CA ASP A 35 -0.17 0.87 -12.48
C ASP A 35 0.92 1.88 -12.06
N LEU A 36 1.05 2.07 -10.75
CA LEU A 36 2.00 3.01 -10.18
C LEU A 36 3.46 2.56 -10.42
N ARG A 37 3.73 1.25 -10.54
CA ARG A 37 5.08 0.74 -10.86
C ARG A 37 5.51 1.20 -12.24
N GLU A 38 4.66 0.98 -13.25
CA GLU A 38 4.89 1.42 -14.62
C GLU A 38 5.11 2.93 -14.68
N GLU A 39 4.29 3.70 -13.96
CA GLU A 39 4.41 5.15 -13.89
C GLU A 39 5.72 5.60 -13.24
N MET A 40 6.12 4.98 -12.13
CA MET A 40 7.39 5.26 -11.45
C MET A 40 8.58 4.96 -12.37
N ASN A 41 8.55 3.83 -13.09
CA ASN A 41 9.61 3.47 -14.05
C ASN A 41 9.69 4.45 -15.21
N ARG A 42 8.54 4.83 -15.80
CA ARG A 42 8.45 5.81 -16.87
C ARG A 42 9.05 7.15 -16.47
N ARG A 43 8.69 7.65 -15.29
CA ARG A 43 9.21 8.91 -14.73
C ARG A 43 10.70 8.86 -14.44
N LYS A 44 11.18 7.75 -13.86
CA LYS A 44 12.61 7.53 -13.59
C LYS A 44 13.43 7.57 -14.88
N ASN A 45 12.98 6.87 -15.93
CA ASN A 45 13.65 6.87 -17.24
C ASN A 45 13.63 8.25 -17.90
N ALA A 46 12.59 9.05 -17.67
CA ALA A 46 12.48 10.41 -18.16
C ALA A 46 13.18 11.46 -17.28
N GLY A 47 13.83 11.07 -16.17
CA GLY A 47 14.45 12.00 -15.22
C GLY A 47 13.47 12.96 -14.56
N ARG A 48 12.19 12.58 -14.43
CA ARG A 48 11.11 13.42 -13.91
C ARG A 48 10.69 12.95 -12.50
N PRO A 49 11.31 13.45 -11.42
CA PRO A 49 10.95 13.05 -10.06
C PRO A 49 9.52 13.48 -9.71
N TYR A 50 8.92 12.80 -8.73
CA TYR A 50 7.63 13.19 -8.17
C TYR A 50 7.77 14.47 -7.33
N THR A 51 6.81 15.39 -7.50
CA THR A 51 6.62 16.54 -6.60
C THR A 51 5.98 16.09 -5.30
N ASP A 52 6.14 16.86 -4.22
CA ASP A 52 5.52 16.53 -2.92
C ASP A 52 4.00 16.42 -3.02
N ARG A 53 3.38 17.31 -3.80
CA ARG A 53 1.93 17.29 -4.04
C ARG A 53 1.46 15.99 -4.67
N GLU A 54 2.23 15.43 -5.61
CA GLU A 54 1.90 14.15 -6.22
C GLU A 54 2.07 12.99 -5.23
N VAL A 55 3.11 13.02 -4.40
CA VAL A 55 3.31 12.01 -3.34
C VAL A 55 2.17 12.07 -2.32
N TRP A 56 1.80 13.26 -1.85
CA TRP A 56 0.66 13.47 -0.95
C TRP A 56 -0.65 12.96 -1.55
N ARG A 57 -0.89 13.21 -2.84
CA ARG A 57 -2.07 12.70 -3.54
C ARG A 57 -2.14 11.17 -3.52
N VAL A 58 -1.03 10.49 -3.81
CA VAL A 58 -0.98 9.02 -3.79
C VAL A 58 -1.16 8.49 -2.37
N ILE A 59 -0.48 9.08 -1.38
CA ILE A 59 -0.65 8.71 0.03
C ILE A 59 -2.12 8.82 0.43
N ARG A 60 -2.77 9.95 0.13
CA ARG A 60 -4.18 10.19 0.44
C ARG A 60 -5.10 9.13 -0.17
N GLU A 61 -4.98 8.90 -1.47
CA GLU A 61 -5.90 8.01 -2.20
C GLU A 61 -5.72 6.54 -1.80
N VAL A 62 -4.48 6.10 -1.59
CA VAL A 62 -4.20 4.75 -1.08
C VAL A 62 -4.62 4.62 0.39
N ALA A 63 -4.34 5.62 1.23
CA ALA A 63 -4.79 5.62 2.63
C ALA A 63 -6.32 5.60 2.76
N ALA A 64 -7.05 6.27 1.85
CA ALA A 64 -8.50 6.20 1.79
C ALA A 64 -9.00 4.77 1.53
N ALA A 65 -8.40 4.08 0.55
CA ALA A 65 -8.70 2.67 0.28
C ALA A 65 -8.39 1.78 1.48
N LEU A 66 -7.22 1.94 2.11
CA LEU A 66 -6.82 1.17 3.29
C LEU A 66 -7.74 1.43 4.48
N ALA A 67 -8.10 2.69 4.76
CA ALA A 67 -9.00 3.04 5.85
C ALA A 67 -10.35 2.34 5.70
N TYR A 68 -10.91 2.33 4.48
CA TYR A 68 -12.15 1.63 4.16
C TYR A 68 -12.03 0.10 4.38
N LEU A 69 -10.95 -0.53 3.92
CA LEU A 69 -10.70 -1.96 4.14
C LEU A 69 -10.59 -2.27 5.64
N HIS A 70 -9.81 -1.45 6.35
CA HIS A 70 -9.52 -1.61 7.76
C HIS A 70 -10.78 -1.45 8.61
N GLU A 71 -11.71 -0.56 8.25
CA GLU A 71 -13.02 -0.43 8.89
C GLU A 71 -13.84 -1.73 8.76
N LYS A 72 -13.76 -2.38 7.60
CA LYS A 72 -14.37 -3.70 7.34
C LYS A 72 -13.55 -4.88 7.85
N ARG A 73 -12.52 -4.62 8.67
CA ARG A 73 -11.61 -5.63 9.24
C ARG A 73 -10.85 -6.45 8.20
N LEU A 74 -10.68 -5.91 6.99
CA LEU A 74 -9.86 -6.48 5.94
C LEU A 74 -8.45 -5.90 6.00
N VAL A 75 -7.44 -6.73 5.77
CA VAL A 75 -6.04 -6.31 5.61
C VAL A 75 -5.59 -6.72 4.21
N HIS A 76 -4.96 -5.79 3.49
CA HIS A 76 -4.58 -5.98 2.09
C HIS A 76 -3.40 -6.95 1.95
N ARG A 77 -2.33 -6.76 2.74
CA ARG A 77 -1.12 -7.60 2.87
C ARG A 77 -0.18 -7.67 1.67
N ASP A 78 -0.58 -7.23 0.47
CA ASP A 78 0.34 -7.11 -0.67
C ASP A 78 0.28 -5.72 -1.32
N LEU A 79 0.30 -4.66 -0.50
CA LEU A 79 0.40 -3.31 -1.03
C LEU A 79 1.81 -3.09 -1.59
N LYS A 80 1.86 -2.73 -2.87
CA LYS A 80 3.06 -2.39 -3.65
C LYS A 80 2.64 -1.54 -4.84
N PRO A 81 3.56 -0.84 -5.53
CA PRO A 81 3.20 0.03 -6.66
C PRO A 81 2.46 -0.72 -7.77
N ASP A 82 2.81 -1.98 -8.01
CA ASP A 82 2.20 -2.87 -9.00
C ASP A 82 0.69 -3.15 -8.72
N ASN A 83 0.27 -3.02 -7.46
CA ASN A 83 -1.12 -3.23 -7.03
C ASN A 83 -1.90 -1.91 -6.83
N VAL A 84 -1.28 -0.77 -7.17
CA VAL A 84 -1.93 0.54 -7.18
C VAL A 84 -2.16 0.96 -8.64
N PHE A 85 -3.36 0.71 -9.12
CA PHE A 85 -3.76 1.03 -10.48
C PHE A 85 -4.06 2.53 -10.65
N LEU A 86 -3.93 3.02 -11.88
CA LEU A 86 -4.30 4.39 -12.26
C LEU A 86 -5.58 4.34 -13.09
N SER A 87 -6.68 4.85 -12.56
CA SER A 87 -7.95 4.96 -13.30
C SER A 87 -7.83 5.95 -14.47
N SER A 88 -8.81 5.91 -15.38
CA SER A 88 -8.88 6.80 -16.54
C SER A 88 -8.95 8.29 -16.20
N ASP A 89 -9.45 8.64 -15.02
CA ASP A 89 -9.46 10.01 -14.48
C ASP A 89 -8.22 10.34 -13.63
N GLY A 90 -7.24 9.43 -13.56
CA GLY A 90 -5.94 9.64 -12.94
C GLY A 90 -5.90 9.46 -11.43
N ARG A 91 -6.93 8.87 -10.82
CA ARG A 91 -6.94 8.46 -9.41
C ARG A 91 -6.16 7.17 -9.20
N CYS A 92 -5.57 7.03 -8.03
CA CYS A 92 -5.03 5.77 -7.55
C CYS A 92 -6.17 4.88 -7.06
N VAL A 93 -6.14 3.63 -7.51
CA VAL A 93 -7.13 2.61 -7.21
C VAL A 93 -6.39 1.36 -6.74
N LEU A 94 -6.60 0.97 -5.48
CA LEU A 94 -5.98 -0.21 -4.89
C LEU A 94 -6.67 -1.47 -5.41
N GLY A 95 -5.88 -2.43 -5.89
CA GLY A 95 -6.37 -3.71 -6.36
C GLY A 95 -5.48 -4.89 -6.00
N ASP A 96 -5.80 -6.05 -6.56
CA ASP A 96 -5.22 -7.35 -6.23
C ASP A 96 -5.35 -7.74 -4.75
N PHE A 97 -6.53 -8.29 -4.44
CA PHE A 97 -6.87 -8.84 -3.13
C PHE A 97 -6.53 -10.34 -3.01
N GLY A 98 -5.68 -10.89 -3.88
CA GLY A 98 -5.39 -12.34 -3.93
C GLY A 98 -4.86 -12.93 -2.62
N VAL A 99 -4.32 -12.09 -1.75
CA VAL A 99 -3.87 -12.46 -0.40
C VAL A 99 -4.58 -11.71 0.71
N ALA A 100 -5.63 -10.93 0.43
CA ALA A 100 -6.34 -10.18 1.44
C ALA A 100 -7.04 -11.13 2.43
N LYS A 101 -7.13 -10.74 3.71
CA LYS A 101 -7.71 -11.60 4.75
C LYS A 101 -8.54 -10.80 5.76
N VAL A 102 -9.66 -11.37 6.17
CA VAL A 102 -10.51 -10.86 7.26
C VAL A 102 -9.83 -11.14 8.61
N LEU A 103 -9.78 -10.14 9.49
CA LEU A 103 -9.40 -10.30 10.89
C LEU A 103 -10.57 -10.86 11.68
N GLU A 104 -10.45 -12.07 12.23
CA GLU A 104 -11.47 -12.66 13.11
C GLU A 104 -11.46 -11.97 14.49
N ASP A 105 -12.51 -12.16 15.29
CA ASP A 105 -12.82 -11.41 16.52
C ASP A 105 -11.71 -11.35 17.59
N SER A 106 -10.71 -12.21 17.51
CA SER A 106 -9.58 -12.27 18.44
C SER A 106 -8.20 -12.52 17.79
N SER A 107 -8.09 -12.48 16.46
CA SER A 107 -6.90 -12.99 15.77
C SER A 107 -6.18 -11.95 14.91
N GLN A 108 -4.91 -11.75 15.24
CA GLN A 108 -3.89 -11.29 14.31
C GLN A 108 -3.48 -12.46 13.38
N MET A 109 -3.00 -12.15 12.18
CA MET A 109 -2.60 -13.14 11.18
C MET A 109 -1.21 -13.72 11.46
N GLY A 110 -0.98 -14.99 11.10
CA GLY A 110 0.32 -15.67 11.24
C GLY A 110 0.88 -16.29 9.95
N THR A 111 0.32 -15.96 8.79
CA THR A 111 0.78 -16.52 7.49
C THR A 111 1.75 -15.56 6.81
N TYR A 112 2.89 -16.06 6.33
CA TYR A 112 3.84 -15.29 5.52
C TYR A 112 3.25 -14.99 4.12
N ALA A 113 3.01 -13.72 3.79
CA ALA A 113 2.43 -13.30 2.52
C ALA A 113 2.84 -11.86 2.16
N GLY A 114 2.85 -11.54 0.86
CA GLY A 114 3.21 -10.24 0.30
C GLY A 114 4.51 -10.27 -0.52
N THR A 115 4.97 -9.08 -0.94
CA THR A 115 6.19 -8.91 -1.74
C THR A 115 7.34 -8.40 -0.86
N LYS A 116 8.44 -9.17 -0.76
CA LYS A 116 9.50 -9.01 0.27
C LYS A 116 9.95 -7.56 0.57
N PRO A 117 10.20 -6.68 -0.42
CA PRO A 117 10.63 -5.31 -0.13
C PRO A 117 9.62 -4.42 0.60
N TYR A 118 8.32 -4.75 0.50
CA TYR A 118 7.21 -3.98 1.07
C TYR A 118 6.67 -4.60 2.37
N MET A 119 7.19 -5.76 2.77
CA MET A 119 6.77 -6.44 3.99
C MET A 119 7.25 -5.71 5.24
N ALA A 120 6.39 -5.66 6.25
CA ALA A 120 6.71 -5.10 7.55
C ALA A 120 7.64 -6.04 8.36
N PRO A 121 8.43 -5.51 9.33
CA PRO A 121 9.34 -6.31 10.14
C PRO A 121 8.68 -7.50 10.85
N GLU A 122 7.47 -7.32 11.39
CA GLU A 122 6.71 -8.36 12.09
C GLU A 122 6.34 -9.53 11.17
N ILE A 123 6.13 -9.31 9.87
CA ILE A 123 5.88 -10.40 8.90
C ILE A 123 7.15 -11.24 8.73
N HIS A 124 8.32 -10.59 8.64
CA HIS A 124 9.60 -11.27 8.52
C HIS A 124 10.03 -12.03 9.78
N ARG A 125 9.53 -11.61 10.95
CA ARG A 125 9.73 -12.31 12.22
C ARG A 125 8.72 -13.45 12.43
N GLU A 126 7.81 -13.67 11.47
CA GLU A 126 6.69 -14.61 11.59
C GLU A 126 5.83 -14.35 12.83
N GLU A 127 5.81 -13.08 13.26
CA GLU A 127 4.99 -12.62 14.37
C GLU A 127 3.54 -12.45 13.90
N ARG A 128 2.66 -12.38 14.90
CA ARG A 128 1.27 -12.04 14.64
C ARG A 128 1.15 -10.58 14.20
N TYR A 129 0.42 -10.34 13.11
CA TYR A 129 0.29 -9.00 12.53
C TYR A 129 -1.16 -8.61 12.21
N GLY A 130 -1.38 -7.33 11.94
CA GLY A 130 -2.69 -6.77 11.62
C GLY A 130 -2.61 -5.62 10.62
N LYS A 131 -3.56 -4.68 10.71
CA LYS A 131 -3.75 -3.54 9.78
C LYS A 131 -2.49 -2.68 9.55
N SER A 132 -1.63 -2.57 10.55
CA SER A 132 -0.38 -1.79 10.53
C SER A 132 0.62 -2.20 9.45
N VAL A 133 0.52 -3.42 8.90
CA VAL A 133 1.41 -3.88 7.83
C VAL A 133 1.13 -3.16 6.51
N ASP A 134 -0.13 -2.80 6.26
CA ASP A 134 -0.49 -2.05 5.05
C ASP A 134 0.03 -0.61 5.13
N VAL A 135 0.03 -0.01 6.34
CA VAL A 135 0.59 1.33 6.56
C VAL A 135 2.11 1.33 6.35
N TRP A 136 2.81 0.31 6.83
CA TRP A 136 4.23 0.13 6.54
C TRP A 136 4.48 0.07 5.04
N ALA A 137 3.73 -0.76 4.32
CA ALA A 137 3.87 -0.91 2.88
C ALA A 137 3.61 0.40 2.13
N LEU A 138 2.62 1.20 2.57
CA LEU A 138 2.39 2.54 2.04
C LEU A 138 3.58 3.49 2.30
N GLY A 139 4.19 3.40 3.48
CA GLY A 139 5.42 4.13 3.79
C GLY A 139 6.58 3.76 2.87
N VAL A 140 6.74 2.48 2.54
CA VAL A 140 7.76 2.02 1.59
C VAL A 140 7.48 2.58 0.18
N VAL A 141 6.23 2.53 -0.28
CA VAL A 141 5.82 3.10 -1.58
C VAL A 141 6.09 4.60 -1.63
N ALA A 142 5.67 5.36 -0.61
CA ALA A 142 5.87 6.80 -0.54
C ALA A 142 7.36 7.18 -0.52
N TYR A 143 8.17 6.46 0.25
CA TYR A 143 9.62 6.64 0.27
C TYR A 143 10.24 6.41 -1.11
N GLU A 144 9.83 5.34 -1.79
CA GLU A 144 10.33 5.00 -3.12
C GLU A 144 9.91 6.03 -4.17
N MET A 145 8.70 6.59 -4.08
CA MET A 145 8.29 7.72 -4.93
C MET A 145 9.16 8.96 -4.72
N CYS A 146 9.54 9.24 -3.47
CA CYS A 146 10.38 10.40 -3.14
C CYS A 146 11.82 10.27 -3.67
N THR A 147 12.39 9.06 -3.65
CA THR A 147 13.84 8.82 -3.85
C THR A 147 14.19 7.99 -5.08
N GLY A 148 13.22 7.30 -5.67
CA GLY A 148 13.43 6.30 -6.73
C GLY A 148 14.13 5.02 -6.26
N ARG A 149 14.24 4.81 -4.94
CA ARG A 149 14.93 3.68 -4.28
C ARG A 149 14.12 3.18 -3.08
N LEU A 150 14.27 1.91 -2.73
CA LEU A 150 13.67 1.35 -1.52
C LEU A 150 14.34 1.93 -0.25
N PRO A 151 13.61 2.10 0.86
CA PRO A 151 14.17 2.58 2.13
C PRO A 151 15.15 1.58 2.73
N PHE A 152 14.89 0.28 2.57
CA PHE A 152 15.72 -0.80 3.11
C PHE A 152 16.20 -1.70 1.98
N ARG A 153 17.51 -1.96 1.94
CA ARG A 153 18.16 -2.75 0.87
C ARG A 153 17.83 -4.24 0.89
N ASN A 154 17.49 -4.79 2.04
CA ASN A 154 17.21 -6.21 2.25
C ASN A 154 16.47 -6.44 3.58
N VAL A 155 16.07 -7.69 3.83
CA VAL A 155 15.35 -8.08 5.06
C VAL A 155 16.17 -7.78 6.33
N ALA A 156 17.49 -7.96 6.31
CA ALA A 156 18.33 -7.64 7.47
C ALA A 156 18.28 -6.13 7.81
N ALA A 157 18.23 -5.26 6.81
CA ALA A 157 18.03 -3.83 7.00
C ALA A 157 16.63 -3.51 7.56
N VAL A 158 15.59 -4.19 7.03
CA VAL A 158 14.23 -4.08 7.58
C VAL A 158 14.18 -4.45 9.06
N LEU A 159 14.95 -5.47 9.49
CA LEU A 159 14.92 -5.97 10.86
C LEU A 159 15.83 -5.21 11.84
N ASN A 160 17.00 -4.76 11.39
CA ASN A 160 18.09 -4.31 12.27
C ASN A 160 18.38 -2.80 12.23
N GLU A 161 18.05 -2.11 11.14
CA GLU A 161 18.28 -0.66 11.06
C GLU A 161 17.25 0.08 11.92
N THR A 162 17.69 1.08 12.69
CA THR A 162 16.85 1.78 13.67
C THR A 162 15.80 2.69 13.03
N SER A 163 16.08 3.22 11.84
CA SER A 163 15.19 4.13 11.12
C SER A 163 15.35 3.98 9.61
N ALA A 164 14.33 4.38 8.85
CA ALA A 164 14.47 4.57 7.41
C ALA A 164 15.41 5.76 7.13
N PRO A 165 16.12 5.79 5.99
CA PRO A 165 16.99 6.90 5.66
C PRO A 165 16.21 8.22 5.57
N HIS A 166 16.90 9.33 5.81
CA HIS A 166 16.26 10.65 5.81
C HIS A 166 15.91 11.11 4.39
N LEU A 167 14.73 11.72 4.23
CA LEU A 167 14.28 12.30 2.96
C LEU A 167 14.79 13.73 2.82
N GLU A 168 16.08 13.88 2.53
CA GLU A 168 16.70 15.20 2.32
C GLU A 168 16.00 16.01 1.21
N GLY A 169 15.80 17.31 1.45
CA GLY A 169 15.21 18.23 0.48
C GLY A 169 13.70 18.12 0.32
N ARG A 170 13.01 17.35 1.17
CA ARG A 170 11.54 17.26 1.23
C ARG A 170 10.99 18.03 2.43
N PRO A 171 9.71 18.47 2.41
CA PRO A 171 9.06 19.10 3.56
C PRO A 171 9.12 18.21 4.80
N SER A 172 9.31 18.85 5.96
CA SER A 172 9.43 18.16 7.24
C SER A 172 8.23 17.29 7.56
N GLU A 173 7.04 17.70 7.15
CA GLU A 173 5.76 17.05 7.40
C GLU A 173 5.62 15.75 6.62
N LEU A 174 5.93 15.77 5.31
CA LEU A 174 5.90 14.57 4.46
C LEU A 174 6.95 13.55 4.94
N ALA A 175 8.16 14.03 5.22
CA ALA A 175 9.23 13.19 5.73
C ALA A 175 8.87 12.58 7.10
N ALA A 176 8.26 13.36 8.00
CA ALA A 176 7.82 12.90 9.32
C ALA A 176 6.70 11.86 9.22
N LEU A 177 5.72 12.04 8.34
CA LEU A 177 4.67 11.05 8.12
C LEU A 177 5.26 9.74 7.59
N ILE A 178 6.09 9.80 6.54
CA ILE A 178 6.75 8.61 5.97
C ILE A 178 7.60 7.90 7.02
N SER A 179 8.33 8.65 7.85
CA SER A 179 9.12 8.09 8.95
C SER A 179 8.25 7.36 9.96
N ARG A 180 7.10 7.91 10.38
CA ARG A 180 6.15 7.25 11.30
C ARG A 180 5.49 6.02 10.69
N MET A 181 5.16 6.04 9.39
CA MET A 181 4.65 4.85 8.69
C MET A 181 5.68 3.71 8.68
N LEU A 182 6.98 4.06 8.65
CA LEU A 182 8.12 3.13 8.67
C LEU A 182 8.66 2.84 10.09
N SER A 183 7.88 3.10 11.14
CA SER A 183 8.22 2.70 12.51
C SER A 183 8.29 1.16 12.63
N LYS A 184 9.32 0.66 13.32
CA LYS A 184 9.55 -0.79 13.46
C LYS A 184 8.54 -1.45 14.37
N ASP A 185 8.17 -0.80 15.48
CA ASP A 185 7.04 -1.23 16.30
C ASP A 185 5.74 -0.89 15.57
N PRO A 186 4.86 -1.87 15.29
CA PRO A 186 3.59 -1.63 14.64
C PRO A 186 2.67 -0.66 15.39
N LYS A 187 2.83 -0.50 16.71
CA LYS A 187 2.03 0.39 17.55
C LYS A 187 2.39 1.87 17.38
N ASP A 188 3.62 2.14 16.93
CA ASP A 188 4.11 3.49 16.69
C ASP A 188 3.73 4.00 15.28
N ARG A 189 3.09 3.15 14.47
CA ARG A 189 2.58 3.54 13.15
C ARG A 189 1.20 4.16 13.29
N PRO A 190 0.90 5.25 12.56
CA PRO A 190 -0.45 5.78 12.51
C PRO A 190 -1.40 4.77 11.88
N ALA A 191 -2.68 4.79 12.26
CA ALA A 191 -3.72 4.06 11.55
C ALA A 191 -3.92 4.65 10.14
N ALA A 192 -4.40 3.84 9.19
CA ALA A 192 -4.67 4.31 7.82
C ALA A 192 -5.61 5.54 7.78
N ARG A 193 -6.56 5.62 8.72
CA ARG A 193 -7.44 6.77 8.89
C ARG A 193 -6.68 8.06 9.28
N GLU A 194 -5.72 7.96 10.19
CA GLU A 194 -4.90 9.10 10.63
C GLU A 194 -3.96 9.56 9.50
N VAL A 195 -3.42 8.60 8.72
CA VAL A 195 -2.63 8.91 7.51
C VAL A 195 -3.47 9.69 6.49
N LEU A 196 -4.72 9.27 6.26
CA LEU A 196 -5.65 9.95 5.35
C LEU A 196 -5.92 11.38 5.83
N GLU A 197 -6.32 11.55 7.08
CA GLU A 197 -6.65 12.87 7.66
C GLU A 197 -5.46 13.83 7.61
N GLU A 198 -4.24 13.31 7.81
CA GLU A 198 -3.03 14.12 7.66
C GLU A 198 -2.78 14.53 6.21
N ALA A 199 -2.90 13.59 5.26
CA ALA A 199 -2.69 13.86 3.85
C ALA A 199 -3.73 14.83 3.26
N GLU A 200 -4.96 14.85 3.79
CA GLU A 200 -6.01 15.80 3.41
C GLU A 200 -5.68 17.26 3.76
N ARG A 201 -4.76 17.51 4.71
CA ARG A 201 -4.32 18.86 5.07
C ARG A 201 -3.37 19.49 4.06
N HIS A 202 -2.89 18.73 3.06
CA HIS A 202 -1.85 19.13 2.11
C HIS A 202 -2.32 19.19 0.64
N GLN A 203 -3.58 19.59 0.38
CA GLN A 203 -4.20 19.67 -0.96
C GLN A 203 -3.75 20.85 -1.82
#